data_AF-A0A510DYX1-F1
#
_entry.id   AF-A0A510DYX1-F1
#
_cell.length_a   1.000
_cell.length_b   1.000
_cell.length_c   1.000
_cell.angle_alpha   90.00
_cell.angle_beta   90.00
_cell.angle_gamma   90.00
#
_symmetry.space_group_name_H-M   'P 1'
#
loop_
_entity.id
_entity.type
_entity.pdbx_description
1 polymer ?
#
loop_
_entity_poly.entity_id
_entity_poly.type
_entity_poly.pdbx_seq_one_letter_code
_entity_poly.pdbx_strand_id
1 'polypeptide(L)' 'MARRKCPSCGKVDEILVIHDKDSVIKKCPNCGYVYITYRAAMKPS' A
#
# COMPACT_ATOMS: atom_id res chain seq x y z
N MET A 1 16.85 -8.38 -3.99
CA MET A 1 15.80 -7.35 -3.81
C MET A 1 15.79 -6.91 -2.35
N ALA A 2 16.04 -5.63 -2.06
CA ALA A 2 16.01 -5.11 -0.69
C ALA A 2 14.56 -5.12 -0.18
N ARG A 3 14.29 -5.89 0.88
CA ARG A 3 12.98 -5.89 1.53
C ARG A 3 12.79 -4.54 2.25
N ARG A 4 11.86 -3.71 1.79
CA ARG A 4 11.55 -2.41 2.42
C ARG A 4 10.92 -2.65 3.79
N LYS A 5 11.53 -2.09 4.85
CA LYS A 5 10.95 -2.05 6.20
C LYS A 5 9.91 -0.96 6.30
N CYS A 6 8.86 -1.20 7.06
CA CYS A 6 7.91 -0.16 7.42
C CYS A 6 8.62 0.93 8.24
N PRO A 7 8.53 2.23 7.87
CA PRO A 7 9.15 3.31 8.63
C PRO A 7 8.45 3.53 9.99
N SER A 8 7.21 3.06 10.15
CA SER A 8 6.43 3.24 11.37
C SER A 8 6.67 2.13 12.40
N CYS A 9 6.62 0.85 12.00
CA CYS A 9 6.79 -0.27 12.94
C CYS A 9 8.10 -1.04 12.78
N GLY A 10 8.94 -0.69 11.80
CA GLY A 10 10.23 -1.35 11.53
C GLY A 10 10.11 -2.78 10.96
N LYS A 11 8.90 -3.35 10.90
CA LYS A 11 8.66 -4.69 10.37
C LYS A 11 8.83 -4.73 8.86
N VAL A 12 9.43 -5.81 8.39
CA VAL A 12 9.56 -6.13 6.97
C VAL A 12 8.29 -6.85 6.56
N ASP A 13 7.51 -6.29 5.64
CA ASP A 13 6.30 -6.95 5.15
C ASP A 13 6.01 -6.61 3.70
N GLU A 14 5.27 -7.50 3.06
CA GLU A 14 4.77 -7.29 1.70
C GLU A 14 3.64 -6.26 1.75
N ILE A 15 3.71 -5.25 0.89
CA ILE A 15 2.78 -4.11 0.96
C ILE A 15 1.36 -4.61 0.72
N LEU A 16 0.45 -4.35 1.68
CA LEU A 16 -0.96 -4.66 1.51
C LEU A 16 -1.56 -3.65 0.54
N VAL A 17 -2.06 -4.14 -0.59
CA VAL A 17 -2.73 -3.34 -1.61
C VAL A 17 -4.24 -3.53 -1.48
N ILE A 18 -4.95 -2.44 -1.21
CA ILE A 18 -6.40 -2.40 -1.15
C ILE A 18 -6.91 -1.63 -2.35
N HIS A 19 -7.82 -2.24 -3.11
CA HIS A 19 -8.56 -1.57 -4.17
C HIS A 19 -9.93 -1.17 -3.62
N ASP A 20 -10.14 0.13 -3.44
CA ASP A 20 -11.40 0.71 -3.01
C ASP A 20 -11.99 1.49 -4.19
N LYS A 21 -12.93 0.88 -4.92
CA LYS A 21 -13.67 1.40 -6.11
C LYS A 21 -12.82 2.15 -7.15
N ASP A 22 -12.36 3.35 -6.82
CA ASP A 22 -11.60 4.27 -7.67
C ASP A 22 -10.18 4.55 -7.13
N SER A 23 -9.78 3.91 -6.03
CA SER A 23 -8.55 4.20 -5.29
C SER A 23 -7.77 2.93 -4.96
N VAL A 24 -6.46 3.04 -5.06
CA VAL A 24 -5.51 2.03 -4.59
C VAL A 24 -4.81 2.57 -3.35
N ILE A 25 -4.89 1.82 -2.27
CA ILE A 25 -4.24 2.13 -1.00
C ILE A 25 -3.20 1.05 -0.74
N LYS A 26 -1.94 1.46 -0.66
CA LYS A 26 -0.82 0.61 -0.28
C LYS A 26 -0.44 0.91 1.15
N LYS A 27 -0.62 -0.04 2.06
CA LYS A 27 -0.35 0.15 3.49
C LYS A 27 0.38 -1.03 4.13
N CYS A 28 0.96 -0.80 5.31
CA CYS A 28 1.58 -1.84 6.11
C CYS A 28 0.49 -2.71 6.74
N PRO A 29 0.50 -4.04 6.55
CA PRO A 29 -0.49 -4.93 7.17
C PRO A 29 -0.31 -5.06 8.69
N ASN A 30 0.89 -4.76 9.20
CA ASN A 30 1.19 -4.93 10.63
C ASN A 30 0.72 -3.76 11.50
N CYS A 31 0.84 -2.52 11.02
CA CYS A 31 0.49 -1.33 11.80
C CYS A 31 -0.50 -0.39 11.10
N GLY A 32 -0.87 -0.68 9.85
CA GLY A 32 -1.79 0.16 9.08
C GLY A 32 -1.16 1.39 8.42
N TYR A 33 0.15 1.62 8.57
CA TYR A 33 0.84 2.76 7.98
C TYR A 33 0.62 2.84 6.45
N VAL A 34 0.02 3.91 5.98
CA VAL A 34 -0.26 4.12 4.55
C VAL A 34 0.99 4.64 3.86
N TYR A 35 1.52 3.86 2.92
CA TYR A 35 2.69 4.24 2.14
C TYR A 35 2.32 5.15 0.97
N ILE A 36 1.26 4.78 0.24
CA ILE A 36 0.79 5.55 -0.89
C ILE A 36 -0.71 5.30 -1.08
N THR A 37 -1.43 6.37 -1.39
CA THR A 37 -2.82 6.31 -1.83
C THR A 37 -2.90 7.06 -3.16
N TYR A 38 -3.44 6.42 -4.18
CA TYR A 38 -3.67 7.05 -5.47
C TYR A 38 -5.02 6.62 -6.02
N ARG A 39 -5.68 7.53 -6.74
CA ARG A 39 -6.85 7.17 -7.52
C ARG A 39 -6.39 6.31 -8.68
N ALA A 40 -6.90 5.08 -8.78
CA ALA A 40 -6.82 4.34 -10.03
C ALA A 40 -7.75 5.08 -10.98
N ALA A 41 -7.19 5.92 -11.84
CA ALA A 41 -7.95 6.36 -13.01
C ALA A 41 -8.37 5.06 -13.72
N MET A 42 -9.65 4.70 -13.61
CA MET A 42 -10.24 3.59 -14.33
C MET A 42 -9.81 3.76 -15.79
N LYS A 43 -8.94 2.87 -16.28
CA LYS A 43 -8.68 2.87 -17.71
C LYS A 43 -10.03 2.52 -18.36
N PRO A 44 -10.58 3.36 -19.26
CA PRO A 44 -11.69 2.89 -20.08
C PRO A 44 -11.13 1.71 -20.88
N SER A 45 -11.65 0.51 -20.60
CA SER A 45 -11.42 -0.69 -21.40
C SER A 45 -12.06 -0.56 -22.76
#